data_AF-A0A3N2QAA7-F1
#
_entry.id   AF-A0A3N2QAA7-F1
#
_cell.length_a   1.000
_cell.length_b   1.000
_cell.length_c   1.000
_cell.angle_alpha   90.00
_cell.angle_beta   90.00
_cell.angle_gamma   90.00
#
_symmetry.space_group_name_H-M   'P 1'
#
loop_
_entity.id
_entity.type
_entity.pdbx_description
1 polymer ?
#
loop_
_entity_poly.entity_id
_entity_poly.type
_entity_poly.pdbx_seq_one_letter_code
_entity_poly.pdbx_strand_id
1 'polypeptide(L)'
;MASLDPPQMNAAATTTTTVTNGKRVFSQSRRANKKQKSKRERNMKEGSSDEVLLLDIRALIKSRQENQKEAEGDASSPSLPEPGSEIDVEVLDLSSTGDGLAVHPGSPPNHVYVVPFVAPGDVARVRVFRHLPADNYSVADYLSIVTPSPLRDDSRIRCPYFASCSGCQFQMLDYPEQLRHKRRIVEKAFRNFSQLPPEIVPAIGDTIGSPLQYGYRTKLTPHFDGPPGAGGRRGAKADKTRPAFTSVPNVGFNQKGRRLVLDIEDCPIGTDAVRLGMKRERNRMQTEFANYKTGATILLRETTKRYSKDGEEPPPTETETPDHAVRVETDQYVDIKTCVTDNKATTSEHIDSYLFTNPAGSFFQNNNSILSPFTAYIRQHILPPPSPSSSSSPKEIKHLIDAYSGSGLFTITLSGLFHSSTGIDIAADSIAYARKNAALNRIPDSECSFMAADAPQLFRHVTTHPDETVVVIDPPRKGCDASFLRQLLRFGPRRVVYVSCNVHTQARDVGVLVRGEVGRDEGGFGEEEQKGEENGNENQDGENAKRKSTRYAIESIRGFDFFPQTGHVEGVAVLNRVDEP
;
A
#
# COMPACT_ATOMS: atom_id res chain seq x y z
N MET A 1 -31.11 -32.77 60.10
CA MET A 1 -30.79 -33.85 61.05
C MET A 1 -29.89 -34.84 60.32
N ALA A 2 -28.78 -35.21 60.97
CA ALA A 2 -27.70 -36.12 60.55
C ALA A 2 -26.79 -35.60 59.40
N SER A 3 -25.57 -35.05 59.61
CA SER A 3 -24.31 -35.62 60.19
C SER A 3 -23.55 -36.45 59.13
N LEU A 4 -22.24 -36.35 58.82
CA LEU A 4 -21.00 -36.21 59.62
C LEU A 4 -19.82 -35.72 58.73
N ASP A 5 -19.16 -34.60 59.09
CA ASP A 5 -17.79 -34.42 59.64
C ASP A 5 -16.54 -35.29 59.21
N PRO A 6 -15.29 -34.88 59.55
CA PRO A 6 -14.16 -34.50 58.66
C PRO A 6 -12.89 -35.40 58.86
N PRO A 7 -11.62 -35.02 58.52
CA PRO A 7 -10.73 -34.09 59.31
C PRO A 7 -9.67 -33.35 58.43
N GLN A 8 -8.58 -32.72 58.88
CA GLN A 8 -8.20 -31.70 59.88
C GLN A 8 -6.64 -31.58 59.83
N MET A 9 -6.07 -30.41 60.20
CA MET A 9 -4.66 -30.15 60.65
C MET A 9 -3.55 -29.96 59.57
N ASN A 10 -2.53 -29.07 59.69
CA ASN A 10 -2.18 -27.97 60.61
C ASN A 10 -0.97 -27.15 60.05
N ALA A 11 -0.87 -25.87 60.47
CA ALA A 11 0.27 -24.96 60.79
C ALA A 11 1.75 -25.34 60.46
N ALA A 12 2.77 -24.49 60.38
CA ALA A 12 3.06 -23.04 60.24
C ALA A 12 4.60 -22.89 60.42
N ALA A 13 5.28 -21.90 59.83
CA ALA A 13 6.47 -21.22 60.38
C ALA A 13 7.05 -20.15 59.44
N THR A 14 7.45 -19.02 60.02
CA THR A 14 8.03 -17.82 59.41
C THR A 14 9.39 -17.55 60.04
N THR A 15 10.43 -17.16 59.30
CA THR A 15 11.47 -16.22 59.80
C THR A 15 12.24 -15.50 58.69
N THR A 16 12.61 -14.27 59.02
CA THR A 16 13.08 -13.10 58.26
C THR A 16 14.59 -13.12 57.93
N THR A 17 15.03 -12.45 56.85
CA THR A 17 16.36 -11.81 56.84
C THR A 17 16.41 -10.56 55.95
N THR A 18 17.01 -9.51 56.51
CA THR A 18 17.32 -8.16 56.01
C THR A 18 18.32 -8.12 54.85
N VAL A 19 18.20 -7.14 53.93
CA VAL A 19 19.29 -6.77 53.02
C VAL A 19 19.49 -5.25 52.96
N THR A 20 20.76 -4.88 53.04
CA THR A 20 21.39 -3.58 53.27
C THR A 20 21.60 -2.76 51.99
N ASN A 21 21.81 -1.46 52.22
CA ASN A 21 22.05 -0.40 51.25
C ASN A 21 23.46 -0.50 50.63
N GLY A 22 23.58 -0.46 49.31
CA GLY A 22 24.86 -0.55 48.59
C GLY A 22 24.85 0.24 47.28
N LYS A 23 25.52 1.40 47.29
CA LYS A 23 25.78 2.30 46.14
C LYS A 23 26.30 1.51 44.93
N ARG A 24 25.68 1.69 43.76
CA ARG A 24 26.29 1.34 42.47
C ARG A 24 26.70 2.61 41.70
N VAL A 25 27.96 2.58 41.33
CA VAL A 25 28.77 3.64 40.72
C VAL A 25 28.35 3.85 39.27
N PHE A 26 28.25 5.12 38.89
CA PHE A 26 28.11 5.61 37.52
C PHE A 26 29.32 5.19 36.67
N SER A 27 29.09 4.53 35.54
CA SER A 27 30.04 4.54 34.42
C SER A 27 29.29 5.05 33.19
N GLN A 28 29.70 6.22 32.71
CA GLN A 28 29.20 6.87 31.51
C GLN A 28 29.72 6.13 30.27
N SER A 29 28.84 5.77 29.32
CA SER A 29 29.24 5.59 27.92
C SER A 29 28.07 5.80 26.95
N ARG A 30 28.12 6.97 26.31
CA ARG A 30 27.79 7.35 24.92
C ARG A 30 26.66 6.64 24.14
N ARG A 31 25.83 7.53 23.55
CA ARG A 31 25.06 7.39 22.30
C ARG A 31 25.65 6.38 21.29
N ALA A 32 24.85 5.40 20.88
CA ALA A 32 24.56 4.99 19.50
C ALA A 32 23.94 3.58 19.48
N ASN A 33 22.73 3.46 18.92
CA ASN A 33 22.40 2.43 17.92
C ASN A 33 20.92 2.53 17.52
N LYS A 34 20.66 3.27 16.43
CA LYS A 34 19.71 2.77 15.43
C LYS A 34 20.17 1.35 15.13
N LYS A 35 19.32 0.32 15.28
CA LYS A 35 19.60 -1.01 14.73
C LYS A 35 20.00 -0.80 13.27
N GLN A 36 21.28 -0.95 12.97
CA GLN A 36 21.77 -0.92 11.60
C GLN A 36 21.09 -2.09 10.91
N LYS A 37 20.20 -1.80 9.95
CA LYS A 37 19.78 -2.79 8.95
C LYS A 37 21.04 -3.50 8.45
N SER A 38 21.01 -4.83 8.48
CA SER A 38 22.14 -5.65 8.06
C SER A 38 22.54 -5.29 6.62
N LYS A 39 23.81 -5.48 6.25
CA LYS A 39 24.29 -5.22 4.87
C LYS A 39 23.42 -5.92 3.81
N ARG A 40 22.80 -7.06 4.19
CA ARG A 40 21.87 -7.89 3.42
C ARG A 40 20.52 -7.23 3.08
N GLU A 41 20.04 -6.27 3.87
CA GLU A 41 18.81 -5.50 3.57
C GLU A 41 19.05 -4.24 2.73
N ARG A 42 20.31 -3.80 2.55
CA ARG A 42 20.63 -2.53 1.87
C ARG A 42 20.76 -2.64 0.35
N ASN A 43 20.86 -3.85 -0.19
CA ASN A 43 21.22 -4.07 -1.60
C ASN A 43 20.02 -4.18 -2.56
N MET A 44 18.78 -4.25 -2.06
CA MET A 44 17.59 -4.16 -2.90
C MET A 44 17.06 -2.72 -2.85
N LYS A 45 16.99 -2.04 -4.00
CA LYS A 45 16.27 -0.76 -4.12
C LYS A 45 14.85 -0.96 -3.59
N GLU A 46 14.51 -0.27 -2.50
CA GLU A 46 13.23 -0.46 -1.79
C GLU A 46 12.08 0.26 -2.52
N GLY A 47 12.36 1.01 -3.60
CA GLY A 47 11.33 1.76 -4.33
C GLY A 47 10.72 2.83 -3.43
N SER A 48 11.55 3.45 -2.59
CA SER A 48 11.10 4.48 -1.66
C SER A 48 10.69 5.76 -2.39
N SER A 49 9.79 6.56 -1.80
CA SER A 49 9.35 7.82 -2.40
C SER A 49 10.52 8.76 -2.73
N ASP A 50 11.53 8.83 -1.85
CA ASP A 50 12.72 9.68 -2.06
C ASP A 50 13.57 9.15 -3.22
N GLU A 51 13.76 7.83 -3.32
CA GLU A 51 14.51 7.20 -4.41
C GLU A 51 13.82 7.42 -5.77
N VAL A 52 12.50 7.25 -5.80
CA VAL A 52 11.69 7.46 -7.01
C VAL A 52 11.77 8.91 -7.46
N LEU A 53 11.60 9.86 -6.54
CA LEU A 53 11.71 11.30 -6.83
C LEU A 53 13.09 11.66 -7.38
N LEU A 54 14.17 11.13 -6.78
CA LEU A 54 15.54 11.39 -7.23
C LEU A 54 15.78 10.89 -8.67
N LEU A 55 15.20 9.74 -9.04
CA LEU A 55 15.30 9.23 -10.41
C LEU A 55 14.58 10.14 -11.41
N ASP A 56 13.41 10.67 -11.06
CA ASP A 56 12.68 11.62 -11.91
C ASP A 56 13.43 12.95 -12.05
N ILE A 57 14.00 13.48 -10.96
CA ILE A 57 14.83 14.70 -10.98
C ILE A 57 16.03 14.50 -11.91
N ARG A 58 16.76 13.39 -11.76
CA ARG A 58 17.94 13.09 -12.60
C ARG A 58 17.55 12.92 -14.07
N ALA A 59 16.40 12.31 -14.36
CA ALA A 59 15.90 12.18 -15.72
C ALA A 59 15.58 13.55 -16.34
N LEU A 60 14.94 14.45 -15.59
CA LEU A 60 14.67 15.82 -16.06
C LEU A 60 15.95 16.61 -16.32
N ILE A 61 16.92 16.57 -15.38
CA ILE A 61 18.22 17.24 -15.55
C ILE A 61 18.92 16.73 -16.82
N LYS A 62 18.96 15.40 -17.02
CA LYS A 62 19.58 14.79 -18.19
C LYS A 62 18.92 15.25 -19.49
N SER A 63 17.59 15.20 -19.57
CA SER A 63 16.83 15.65 -20.75
C SER A 63 17.10 17.12 -21.07
N ARG A 64 17.22 17.98 -20.06
CA ARG A 64 17.54 19.40 -20.26
C ARG A 64 18.96 19.62 -20.75
N GLN A 65 19.94 18.89 -20.22
CA GLN A 65 21.33 18.98 -20.67
C GLN A 65 21.50 18.54 -22.12
N GLU A 66 20.70 17.57 -22.58
CA GLU A 66 20.68 17.15 -23.98
C GLU A 66 20.09 18.25 -24.89
N ASN A 67 19.04 18.94 -24.45
CA ASN A 67 18.41 20.03 -25.21
C ASN A 67 19.21 21.36 -25.18
N GLN A 68 19.98 21.63 -24.13
CA GLN A 68 20.73 22.90 -23.98
C GLN A 68 22.05 22.95 -24.76
N LYS A 69 22.53 21.83 -25.32
CA LYS A 69 23.73 21.82 -26.19
C LYS A 69 23.59 22.65 -27.48
N GLU A 70 22.41 23.23 -27.73
CA GLU A 70 22.08 24.00 -28.95
C GLU A 70 21.92 25.52 -28.71
N ALA A 71 22.05 26.04 -27.49
CA ALA A 71 21.89 27.47 -27.21
C ALA A 71 22.95 28.02 -26.24
N GLU A 72 23.98 28.67 -26.77
CA GLU A 72 24.90 29.50 -25.98
C GLU A 72 24.47 30.97 -26.05
N GLY A 73 24.24 31.55 -24.87
CA GLY A 73 23.96 32.97 -24.68
C GLY A 73 24.33 33.40 -23.27
N ASP A 74 25.02 34.54 -23.18
CA ASP A 74 25.67 35.12 -22.01
C ASP A 74 24.70 35.73 -20.97
N ALA A 75 25.10 35.70 -19.69
CA ALA A 75 24.87 36.69 -18.61
C ALA A 75 24.54 36.12 -17.21
N SER A 76 25.35 36.53 -16.24
CA SER A 76 25.30 36.33 -14.77
C SER A 76 25.55 34.91 -14.26
N SER A 77 26.37 34.78 -13.22
CA SER A 77 26.62 33.50 -12.54
C SER A 77 25.35 33.05 -11.81
N PRO A 78 24.68 31.97 -12.24
CA PRO A 78 23.43 31.54 -11.62
C PRO A 78 23.70 31.10 -10.17
N SER A 79 22.85 31.56 -9.25
CA SER A 79 22.97 31.25 -7.82
C SER A 79 21.62 30.84 -7.26
N LEU A 80 21.63 29.93 -6.28
CA LEU A 80 20.39 29.55 -5.60
C LEU A 80 19.88 30.71 -4.74
N PRO A 81 18.56 30.99 -4.77
CA PRO A 81 17.95 31.98 -3.89
C PRO A 81 18.00 31.51 -2.44
N GLU A 82 18.05 32.43 -1.49
CA GLU A 82 18.07 32.12 -0.06
C GLU A 82 16.81 31.32 0.37
N PRO A 83 16.94 30.35 1.29
CA PRO A 83 15.78 29.71 1.90
C PRO A 83 14.84 30.75 2.54
N GLY A 84 13.56 30.67 2.23
CA GLY A 84 12.52 31.63 2.60
C GLY A 84 12.17 32.61 1.49
N SER A 85 12.99 32.74 0.45
CA SER A 85 12.67 33.58 -0.71
C SER A 85 11.43 33.08 -1.45
N GLU A 86 10.62 34.04 -1.91
CA GLU A 86 9.50 33.80 -2.80
C GLU A 86 9.94 34.06 -4.23
N ILE A 87 9.79 33.06 -5.09
CA ILE A 87 10.22 33.09 -6.49
C ILE A 87 9.13 32.50 -7.39
N ASP A 88 9.15 32.86 -8.66
CA ASP A 88 8.26 32.29 -9.67
C ASP A 88 9.01 31.21 -10.45
N VAL A 89 8.52 29.97 -10.43
CA VAL A 89 9.16 28.82 -11.07
C VAL A 89 8.28 28.24 -12.17
N GLU A 90 8.90 27.78 -13.25
CA GLU A 90 8.23 27.13 -14.38
C GLU A 90 8.23 25.62 -14.18
N VAL A 91 7.05 25.01 -14.17
CA VAL A 91 6.87 23.57 -13.94
C VAL A 91 6.99 22.83 -15.25
N LEU A 92 7.91 21.86 -15.34
CA LEU A 92 8.20 21.15 -16.59
C LEU A 92 7.63 19.74 -16.66
N ASP A 93 7.57 19.04 -15.53
CA ASP A 93 7.02 17.68 -15.45
C ASP A 93 6.38 17.43 -14.08
N LEU A 94 5.61 16.34 -13.99
CA LEU A 94 5.16 15.76 -12.73
C LEU A 94 6.04 14.56 -12.39
N SER A 95 6.60 14.57 -11.17
CA SER A 95 7.27 13.41 -10.60
C SER A 95 6.28 12.27 -10.35
N SER A 96 6.80 11.06 -10.25
CA SER A 96 6.02 9.86 -9.94
C SER A 96 5.45 9.87 -8.51
N THR A 97 5.93 10.79 -7.65
CA THR A 97 5.39 11.02 -6.31
C THR A 97 4.25 12.05 -6.30
N GLY A 98 3.92 12.63 -7.46
CA GLY A 98 2.81 13.57 -7.66
C GLY A 98 3.13 15.04 -7.36
N ASP A 99 4.41 15.38 -7.15
CA ASP A 99 4.88 16.77 -7.02
C ASP A 99 5.46 17.24 -8.37
N GLY A 100 5.28 18.52 -8.70
CA GLY A 100 5.84 19.15 -9.88
C GLY A 100 7.35 19.31 -9.79
N LEU A 101 8.02 19.17 -10.93
CA LEU A 101 9.44 19.41 -11.11
C LEU A 101 9.61 20.68 -11.93
N ALA A 102 10.10 21.73 -11.28
CA ALA A 102 10.17 23.06 -11.81
C ALA A 102 11.61 23.59 -11.92
N VAL A 103 11.79 24.63 -12.71
CA VAL A 103 13.06 25.32 -12.90
C VAL A 103 12.90 26.82 -12.68
N HIS A 104 14.01 27.49 -12.42
CA HIS A 104 14.09 28.94 -12.26
C HIS A 104 15.24 29.48 -13.10
N PRO A 105 15.04 30.53 -13.92
CA PRO A 105 16.06 31.02 -14.85
C PRO A 105 17.31 31.60 -14.15
N GLY A 106 17.16 32.16 -12.95
CA GLY A 106 18.29 32.67 -12.16
C GLY A 106 19.10 31.60 -11.41
N SER A 107 18.71 30.33 -11.52
CA SER A 107 19.32 29.20 -10.81
C SER A 107 20.16 28.33 -11.76
N PRO A 108 21.10 27.51 -11.25
CA PRO A 108 21.90 26.64 -12.11
C PRO A 108 21.02 25.77 -13.01
N PRO A 109 21.40 25.56 -14.29
CA PRO A 109 20.55 24.88 -15.28
C PRO A 109 20.23 23.42 -14.93
N ASN A 110 21.05 22.81 -14.08
CA ASN A 110 20.90 21.46 -13.55
C ASN A 110 20.17 21.41 -12.19
N HIS A 111 19.56 22.50 -11.74
CA HIS A 111 18.87 22.57 -10.45
C HIS A 111 17.35 22.51 -10.61
N VAL A 112 16.70 21.64 -9.84
CA VAL A 112 15.24 21.41 -9.90
C VAL A 112 14.56 21.86 -8.61
N TYR A 113 13.36 22.42 -8.71
CA TYR A 113 12.48 22.74 -7.59
C TYR A 113 11.34 21.75 -7.53
N VAL A 114 11.16 21.07 -6.41
CA VAL A 114 10.04 20.15 -6.16
C VAL A 114 8.92 20.94 -5.50
N VAL A 115 7.79 21.05 -6.21
CA VAL A 115 6.68 21.94 -5.87
C VAL A 115 5.37 21.15 -5.84
N PRO A 116 4.60 21.15 -4.75
CA PRO A 116 3.32 20.45 -4.69
C PRO A 116 2.19 21.24 -5.39
N PHE A 117 1.10 20.56 -5.77
CA PHE A 117 -0.17 21.17 -6.22
C PHE A 117 -0.11 22.00 -7.51
N VAL A 118 0.86 21.70 -8.36
CA VAL A 118 1.07 22.34 -9.67
C VAL A 118 0.93 21.32 -10.80
N ALA A 119 0.74 21.80 -12.02
CA ALA A 119 0.70 21.01 -13.25
C ALA A 119 1.84 21.41 -14.21
N PRO A 120 2.29 20.52 -15.13
CA PRO A 120 3.27 20.86 -16.14
C PRO A 120 2.78 22.03 -17.01
N GLY A 121 3.66 23.01 -17.22
CA GLY A 121 3.37 24.28 -17.89
C GLY A 121 2.90 25.40 -16.96
N ASP A 122 2.65 25.13 -15.67
CA ASP A 122 2.32 26.18 -14.72
C ASP A 122 3.54 27.07 -14.47
N VAL A 123 3.32 28.38 -14.32
CA VAL A 123 4.24 29.27 -13.60
C VAL A 123 3.67 29.48 -12.21
N ALA A 124 4.37 28.98 -11.19
CA ALA A 124 3.92 28.99 -9.81
C ALA A 124 4.79 29.89 -8.94
N ARG A 125 4.15 30.69 -8.08
CA ARG A 125 4.83 31.39 -6.99
C ARG A 125 5.04 30.42 -5.85
N VAL A 126 6.29 30.27 -5.42
CA VAL A 126 6.69 29.30 -4.40
C VAL A 126 7.61 29.95 -3.37
N ARG A 127 7.59 29.40 -2.15
CA ARG A 127 8.56 29.75 -1.11
C ARG A 127 9.60 28.65 -0.99
N VAL A 128 10.86 28.96 -1.27
CA VAL A 128 11.96 27.99 -1.18
C VAL A 128 12.16 27.60 0.29
N PHE A 129 12.06 26.31 0.61
CA PHE A 129 12.17 25.85 1.99
C PHE A 129 13.56 25.31 2.32
N ARG A 130 14.10 24.45 1.44
CA ARG A 130 15.36 23.75 1.69
C ARG A 130 16.04 23.34 0.41
N HIS A 131 17.34 23.58 0.32
CA HIS A 131 18.20 23.02 -0.72
C HIS A 131 18.75 21.65 -0.32
N LEU A 132 18.88 20.76 -1.31
CA LEU A 132 19.60 19.50 -1.24
C LEU A 132 20.70 19.51 -2.31
N PRO A 133 21.85 20.17 -2.04
CA PRO A 133 22.88 20.39 -3.05
C PRO A 133 23.49 19.10 -3.60
N ALA A 134 23.57 18.04 -2.78
CA ALA A 134 24.13 16.76 -3.20
C ALA A 134 23.34 16.09 -4.35
N ASP A 135 22.07 16.42 -4.48
CA ASP A 135 21.16 15.86 -5.50
C ASP A 135 20.63 16.93 -6.46
N ASN A 136 21.16 18.15 -6.41
CA ASN A 136 20.79 19.30 -7.27
C ASN A 136 19.28 19.62 -7.28
N TYR A 137 18.64 19.62 -6.10
CA TYR A 137 17.24 20.06 -6.03
C TYR A 137 16.91 20.85 -4.77
N SER A 138 15.80 21.58 -4.82
CA SER A 138 15.17 22.29 -3.70
C SER A 138 13.79 21.73 -3.46
N VAL A 139 13.32 21.79 -2.21
CA VAL A 139 11.90 21.65 -1.88
C VAL A 139 11.32 23.04 -1.65
N ALA A 140 10.14 23.31 -2.21
CA ALA A 140 9.46 24.58 -2.05
C ALA A 140 7.99 24.39 -1.63
N ASP A 141 7.50 25.32 -0.80
CA ASP A 141 6.08 25.41 -0.46
C ASP A 141 5.36 26.13 -1.60
N TYR A 142 4.24 25.58 -2.06
CA TYR A 142 3.33 26.24 -3.00
C TYR A 142 2.66 27.45 -2.35
N LEU A 143 2.58 28.58 -3.06
CA LEU A 143 1.84 29.78 -2.61
C LEU A 143 0.65 30.07 -3.53
N SER A 144 0.88 30.24 -4.84
CA SER A 144 -0.17 30.52 -5.82
C SER A 144 0.28 30.19 -7.25
N ILE A 145 -0.67 30.11 -8.17
CA ILE A 145 -0.38 30.11 -9.61
C ILE A 145 -0.31 31.55 -10.11
N VAL A 146 0.77 31.85 -10.83
CA VAL A 146 0.96 33.12 -11.54
C VAL A 146 0.41 33.02 -12.96
N THR A 147 0.68 31.91 -13.64
CA THR A 147 0.13 31.62 -14.97
C THR A 147 -0.25 30.14 -15.04
N PRO A 148 -1.54 29.81 -15.23
CA PRO A 148 -1.98 28.42 -15.30
C PRO A 148 -1.60 27.79 -16.63
N SER A 149 -1.20 26.51 -16.59
CA SER A 149 -1.06 25.67 -17.78
C SER A 149 -2.42 25.34 -18.40
N PRO A 150 -2.46 24.92 -19.68
CA PRO A 150 -3.67 24.36 -20.30
C PRO A 150 -4.20 23.09 -19.60
N LEU A 151 -3.37 22.41 -18.80
CA LEU A 151 -3.76 21.20 -18.07
C LEU A 151 -4.46 21.50 -16.73
N ARG A 152 -4.40 22.76 -16.27
CA ARG A 152 -4.93 23.18 -14.99
C ARG A 152 -6.32 23.81 -15.14
N ASP A 153 -7.26 23.34 -14.32
CA ASP A 153 -8.54 23.99 -14.11
C ASP A 153 -8.98 23.86 -12.65
N ASP A 154 -8.98 24.99 -11.95
CA ASP A 154 -9.31 25.04 -10.53
C ASP A 154 -10.81 24.90 -10.25
N SER A 155 -11.68 25.05 -11.26
CA SER A 155 -13.13 24.80 -11.09
C SER A 155 -13.46 23.34 -10.82
N ARG A 156 -12.52 22.41 -11.12
CA ARG A 156 -12.62 20.98 -10.79
C ARG A 156 -12.35 20.69 -9.32
N ILE A 157 -11.69 21.59 -8.59
CA ILE A 157 -11.30 21.39 -7.19
C ILE A 157 -12.56 21.42 -6.31
N ARG A 158 -12.85 20.27 -5.67
CA ARG A 158 -14.01 20.12 -4.78
C ARG A 158 -13.67 20.25 -3.29
N CYS A 159 -12.39 20.16 -2.94
CA CYS A 159 -11.95 20.22 -1.56
C CYS A 159 -11.40 21.61 -1.23
N PRO A 160 -11.96 22.34 -0.24
CA PRO A 160 -11.46 23.65 0.15
C PRO A 160 -10.05 23.59 0.78
N TYR A 161 -9.62 22.40 1.18
CA TYR A 161 -8.29 22.14 1.75
C TYR A 161 -7.27 21.64 0.72
N PHE A 162 -7.65 21.56 -0.56
CA PHE A 162 -6.68 21.31 -1.64
C PHE A 162 -5.62 22.42 -1.64
N ALA A 163 -4.41 22.08 -2.04
CA ALA A 163 -3.21 22.94 -1.90
C ALA A 163 -2.69 23.16 -0.46
N SER A 164 -3.30 22.54 0.55
CA SER A 164 -2.78 22.54 1.93
C SER A 164 -2.70 21.14 2.54
N CYS A 165 -3.76 20.34 2.39
CA CYS A 165 -3.82 18.96 2.87
C CYS A 165 -2.89 18.04 2.08
N SER A 166 -2.23 17.10 2.77
CA SER A 166 -1.34 16.11 2.15
C SER A 166 -2.05 14.99 1.39
N GLY A 167 -3.39 14.93 1.43
CA GLY A 167 -4.17 13.79 0.92
C GLY A 167 -4.25 13.67 -0.60
N CYS A 168 -4.58 14.76 -1.30
CA CYS A 168 -4.78 14.78 -2.75
C CYS A 168 -3.73 15.63 -3.45
N GLN A 169 -3.34 15.26 -4.66
CA GLN A 169 -2.33 15.98 -5.46
C GLN A 169 -2.92 16.58 -6.75
N PHE A 170 -4.00 16.01 -7.29
CA PHE A 170 -4.38 16.22 -8.70
C PHE A 170 -5.78 16.81 -8.96
N GLN A 171 -6.43 17.42 -7.96
CA GLN A 171 -7.83 17.89 -8.14
C GLN A 171 -8.01 18.96 -9.22
N MET A 172 -6.94 19.64 -9.61
CA MET A 172 -6.92 20.63 -10.69
C MET A 172 -6.71 20.01 -12.09
N LEU A 173 -6.36 18.73 -12.18
CA LEU A 173 -6.12 18.02 -13.44
C LEU A 173 -7.39 17.32 -13.92
N ASP A 174 -7.61 17.34 -15.23
CA ASP A 174 -8.64 16.51 -15.85
C ASP A 174 -8.39 15.02 -15.60
N TYR A 175 -9.46 14.24 -15.43
CA TYR A 175 -9.31 12.85 -15.01
C TYR A 175 -8.50 11.97 -16.00
N PRO A 176 -8.69 12.08 -17.33
CA PRO A 176 -7.83 11.42 -18.31
C PRO A 176 -6.33 11.76 -18.15
N GLU A 177 -5.98 13.00 -17.77
CA GLU A 177 -4.59 13.38 -17.52
C GLU A 177 -4.03 12.69 -16.27
N GLN A 178 -4.85 12.48 -15.23
CA GLN A 178 -4.46 11.68 -14.07
C GLN A 178 -4.14 10.24 -14.48
N LEU A 179 -4.98 9.63 -15.32
CA LEU A 179 -4.77 8.26 -15.81
C LEU A 179 -3.52 8.14 -16.69
N ARG A 180 -3.28 9.12 -17.59
CA ARG A 180 -2.05 9.21 -18.39
C ARG A 180 -0.82 9.35 -17.51
N HIS A 181 -0.87 10.20 -16.49
CA HIS A 181 0.23 10.34 -15.53
C HIS A 181 0.49 9.03 -14.78
N LYS A 182 -0.55 8.35 -14.28
CA LYS A 182 -0.41 7.04 -13.61
C LYS A 182 0.18 5.96 -14.51
N ARG A 183 -0.16 5.97 -15.80
CA ARG A 183 0.48 5.08 -16.79
C ARG A 183 1.98 5.38 -16.90
N ARG A 184 2.36 6.66 -17.00
CA ARG A 184 3.77 7.09 -17.01
C ARG A 184 4.53 6.65 -15.75
N ILE A 185 3.87 6.64 -14.58
CA ILE A 185 4.48 6.13 -13.34
C ILE A 185 4.87 4.65 -13.48
N VAL A 186 3.97 3.83 -14.04
CA VAL A 186 4.24 2.40 -14.29
C VAL A 186 5.37 2.23 -15.32
N GLU A 187 5.37 3.01 -16.40
CA GLU A 187 6.44 3.00 -17.41
C GLU A 187 7.81 3.35 -16.79
N LYS A 188 7.87 4.41 -15.98
CA LYS A 188 9.07 4.82 -15.25
C LYS A 188 9.50 3.76 -14.23
N ALA A 189 8.56 3.11 -13.56
CA ALA A 189 8.85 2.03 -12.62
C ALA A 189 9.56 0.86 -13.30
N PHE A 190 9.00 0.34 -14.39
CA PHE A 190 9.61 -0.77 -15.13
C PHE A 190 10.94 -0.37 -15.76
N ARG A 191 11.06 0.83 -16.32
CA ARG A 191 12.34 1.35 -16.86
C ARG A 191 13.44 1.39 -15.80
N ASN A 192 13.12 1.86 -14.59
CA ASN A 192 14.14 2.19 -13.60
C ASN A 192 14.44 1.08 -12.58
N PHE A 193 13.48 0.18 -12.34
CA PHE A 193 13.58 -0.80 -11.24
C PHE A 193 13.60 -2.26 -11.70
N SER A 194 13.12 -2.57 -12.91
CA SER A 194 13.04 -3.97 -13.36
C SER A 194 14.41 -4.59 -13.65
N GLN A 195 15.39 -3.78 -14.05
CA GLN A 195 16.68 -4.26 -14.57
C GLN A 195 16.50 -5.21 -15.76
N LEU A 196 15.48 -4.96 -16.57
CA LEU A 196 15.20 -5.67 -17.80
C LEU A 196 15.54 -4.79 -19.01
N PRO A 197 16.04 -5.37 -20.11
CA PRO A 197 16.13 -4.67 -21.39
C PRO A 197 14.74 -4.16 -21.82
N PRO A 198 14.63 -2.93 -22.38
CA PRO A 198 13.33 -2.37 -22.80
C PRO A 198 12.55 -3.25 -23.79
N GLU A 199 13.25 -4.07 -24.58
CA GLU A 199 12.71 -4.88 -25.67
C GLU A 199 11.88 -6.06 -25.16
N ILE A 200 12.10 -6.49 -23.91
CA ILE A 200 11.36 -7.59 -23.29
C ILE A 200 10.26 -7.10 -22.33
N VAL A 201 10.19 -5.80 -22.08
CA VAL A 201 9.11 -5.19 -21.31
C VAL A 201 8.01 -4.80 -22.30
N PRO A 202 6.80 -5.40 -22.23
CA PRO A 202 5.72 -5.05 -23.13
C PRO A 202 5.29 -3.59 -22.92
N ALA A 203 4.65 -3.01 -23.93
CA ALA A 203 4.05 -1.70 -23.80
C ALA A 203 3.07 -1.69 -22.60
N ILE A 204 3.24 -0.72 -21.71
CA ILE A 204 2.35 -0.57 -20.56
C ILE A 204 0.97 -0.16 -21.06
N GLY A 205 -0.05 -0.92 -20.67
CA GLY A 205 -1.44 -0.63 -21.04
C GLY A 205 -1.97 0.64 -20.38
N ASP A 206 -3.09 1.15 -20.90
CA ASP A 206 -3.79 2.27 -20.28
C ASP A 206 -4.23 1.96 -18.85
N THR A 207 -4.09 2.97 -17.98
CA THR A 207 -4.58 2.89 -16.60
C THR A 207 -6.09 2.79 -16.61
N ILE A 208 -6.64 1.74 -16.02
CA ILE A 208 -8.09 1.60 -15.84
C ILE A 208 -8.54 2.55 -14.72
N GLY A 209 -9.49 3.43 -15.04
CA GLY A 209 -10.03 4.40 -14.10
C GLY A 209 -10.99 3.81 -13.07
N SER A 210 -11.10 4.48 -11.93
CA SER A 210 -12.16 4.24 -10.94
C SER A 210 -13.50 4.72 -11.49
N PRO A 211 -14.59 3.97 -11.29
CA PRO A 211 -15.94 4.46 -11.62
C PRO A 211 -16.31 5.75 -10.88
N LEU A 212 -15.78 5.95 -9.66
CA LEU A 212 -15.97 7.17 -8.87
C LEU A 212 -14.66 7.90 -8.62
N GLN A 213 -14.62 9.21 -8.91
CA GLN A 213 -13.46 10.08 -8.66
C GLN A 213 -13.49 10.78 -7.30
N TYR A 214 -14.68 10.87 -6.70
CA TYR A 214 -14.98 11.41 -5.38
C TYR A 214 -15.98 10.47 -4.71
N GLY A 215 -16.16 10.54 -3.39
CA GLY A 215 -17.11 9.66 -2.71
C GLY A 215 -16.75 8.18 -2.73
N TYR A 216 -15.51 7.81 -3.09
CA TYR A 216 -15.10 6.41 -3.29
C TYR A 216 -14.52 5.77 -2.02
N ARG A 217 -14.01 6.59 -1.09
CA ARG A 217 -13.13 6.13 -0.02
C ARG A 217 -13.91 5.66 1.20
N THR A 218 -13.93 4.35 1.41
CA THR A 218 -14.69 3.68 2.49
C THR A 218 -13.99 3.73 3.85
N LYS A 219 -12.74 4.19 3.92
CA LYS A 219 -11.98 4.37 5.17
C LYS A 219 -11.22 5.69 5.20
N LEU A 220 -11.48 6.49 6.22
CA LEU A 220 -10.69 7.65 6.60
C LEU A 220 -10.15 7.49 8.02
N THR A 221 -9.00 8.08 8.28
CA THR A 221 -8.36 8.05 9.60
C THR A 221 -7.89 9.45 10.00
N PRO A 222 -8.83 10.41 10.18
CA PRO A 222 -8.46 11.72 10.69
C PRO A 222 -7.82 11.58 12.07
N HIS A 223 -6.94 12.51 12.41
CA HIS A 223 -6.21 12.51 13.68
C HIS A 223 -6.11 13.91 14.25
N PHE A 224 -5.71 13.98 15.50
CA PHE A 224 -5.42 15.22 16.21
C PHE A 224 -4.14 15.09 17.02
N ASP A 225 -3.42 16.20 17.17
CA ASP A 225 -2.18 16.24 17.95
C ASP A 225 -2.46 16.23 19.45
N GLY A 226 -1.45 15.86 20.25
CA GLY A 226 -1.55 15.96 21.71
C GLY A 226 -1.65 17.39 22.20
N PRO A 227 -2.02 17.60 23.48
CA PRO A 227 -2.13 18.92 24.07
C PRO A 227 -0.84 19.74 23.90
N PRO A 228 -0.93 21.06 23.66
CA PRO A 228 0.25 21.92 23.59
C PRO A 228 1.17 21.73 24.81
N GLY A 229 2.48 21.62 24.56
CA GLY A 229 3.45 21.35 25.62
C GLY A 229 3.60 19.87 26.03
N ALA A 230 2.75 18.95 25.54
CA ALA A 230 2.94 17.51 25.73
C ALA A 230 4.17 16.97 24.97
N GLY A 231 4.70 17.74 24.02
CA GLY A 231 5.90 17.46 23.22
C GLY A 231 7.22 17.85 23.91
N GLY A 232 7.46 17.37 25.13
CA GLY A 232 8.78 17.46 25.75
C GLY A 232 9.74 16.40 25.19
N ARG A 233 10.95 16.81 24.76
CA ARG A 233 12.06 15.95 24.29
C ARG A 233 12.13 14.62 25.06
N ARG A 234 12.35 13.51 24.34
CA ARG A 234 12.80 12.22 24.91
C ARG A 234 13.94 12.49 25.91
N GLY A 235 13.64 12.41 27.21
CA GLY A 235 14.61 12.63 28.29
C GLY A 235 14.26 13.74 29.31
N ALA A 236 13.21 14.54 29.11
CA ALA A 236 12.71 15.37 30.20
C ALA A 236 12.01 14.45 31.22
N LYS A 237 12.46 14.48 32.48
CA LYS A 237 11.84 13.75 33.59
C LYS A 237 10.34 14.02 33.56
N ALA A 238 9.54 12.96 33.54
CA ALA A 238 8.09 13.03 33.58
C ALA A 238 7.65 13.73 34.87
N ASP A 239 7.48 15.04 34.81
CA ASP A 239 6.70 15.75 35.80
C ASP A 239 5.23 15.33 35.63
N LYS A 240 4.56 15.12 36.76
CA LYS A 240 3.41 14.19 36.90
C LYS A 240 2.07 14.74 36.39
N THR A 241 2.05 15.88 35.70
CA THR A 241 0.84 16.45 35.12
C THR A 241 1.04 16.61 33.61
N ARG A 242 0.62 15.59 32.84
CA ARG A 242 0.52 15.76 31.38
C ARG A 242 -0.44 16.92 31.11
N PRO A 243 -0.08 17.87 30.24
CA PRO A 243 -0.97 18.97 29.90
C PRO A 243 -2.31 18.42 29.41
N ALA A 244 -3.42 19.03 29.85
CA ALA A 244 -4.75 18.72 29.35
C ALA A 244 -5.09 19.63 28.17
N PHE A 245 -6.01 19.20 27.31
CA PHE A 245 -6.55 20.10 26.29
C PHE A 245 -7.37 21.21 26.95
N THR A 246 -7.10 22.46 26.58
CA THR A 246 -7.86 23.65 27.02
C THR A 246 -8.95 24.06 26.04
N SER A 247 -8.89 23.55 24.81
CA SER A 247 -9.85 23.75 23.73
C SER A 247 -9.89 22.50 22.86
N VAL A 248 -10.92 22.39 22.03
CA VAL A 248 -11.01 21.32 21.02
C VAL A 248 -9.78 21.39 20.12
N PRO A 249 -9.02 20.30 19.94
CA PRO A 249 -7.88 20.30 19.04
C PRO A 249 -8.33 20.30 17.58
N ASN A 250 -7.45 20.71 16.67
CA ASN A 250 -7.66 20.49 15.24
C ASN A 250 -7.84 18.98 14.98
N VAL A 251 -8.89 18.61 14.25
CA VAL A 251 -9.16 17.23 13.85
C VAL A 251 -9.16 17.16 12.33
N GLY A 252 -8.29 16.36 11.75
CA GLY A 252 -8.22 16.22 10.29
C GLY A 252 -7.00 15.47 9.83
N PHE A 253 -6.28 16.03 8.86
CA PHE A 253 -5.14 15.39 8.23
C PHE A 253 -3.91 16.30 8.26
N ASN A 254 -2.74 15.73 8.00
CA ASN A 254 -1.51 16.51 8.00
C ASN A 254 -1.47 17.48 6.83
N GLN A 255 -0.96 18.68 7.08
CA GLN A 255 -0.55 19.62 6.04
C GLN A 255 0.58 19.02 5.18
N LYS A 256 0.58 19.28 3.87
CA LYS A 256 1.67 18.86 2.98
C LYS A 256 3.00 19.44 3.46
N GLY A 257 4.02 18.58 3.51
CA GLY A 257 5.37 18.94 3.96
C GLY A 257 5.56 19.10 5.47
N ARG A 258 4.50 19.06 6.30
CA ARG A 258 4.57 19.34 7.74
C ARG A 258 3.85 18.28 8.56
N ARG A 259 4.35 18.00 9.77
CA ARG A 259 3.64 17.18 10.77
C ARG A 259 2.76 18.07 11.63
N LEU A 260 1.82 18.75 10.97
CA LEU A 260 0.86 19.64 11.59
C LEU A 260 -0.52 19.24 11.11
N VAL A 261 -1.44 19.01 12.06
CA VAL A 261 -2.84 18.68 11.75
C VAL A 261 -3.61 19.92 11.31
N LEU A 262 -4.18 19.85 10.12
CA LEU A 262 -5.20 20.79 9.64
C LEU A 262 -6.54 20.39 10.23
N ASP A 263 -7.29 21.38 10.71
CA ASP A 263 -8.69 21.16 11.09
C ASP A 263 -9.53 21.04 9.82
N ILE A 264 -10.07 19.85 9.56
CA ILE A 264 -10.81 19.52 8.33
C ILE A 264 -12.15 18.93 8.75
N GLU A 265 -13.25 19.56 8.34
CA GLU A 265 -14.61 19.14 8.68
C GLU A 265 -15.17 18.06 7.77
N ASP A 266 -14.74 18.05 6.51
CA ASP A 266 -15.24 17.14 5.48
C ASP A 266 -14.14 16.75 4.50
N CYS A 267 -14.29 15.56 3.91
CA CYS A 267 -13.35 15.02 2.94
C CYS A 267 -14.13 14.49 1.73
N PRO A 268 -14.20 15.23 0.61
CA PRO A 268 -15.03 14.88 -0.55
C PRO A 268 -14.70 13.54 -1.23
N ILE A 269 -13.52 12.98 -0.97
CA ILE A 269 -13.16 11.65 -1.49
C ILE A 269 -13.74 10.51 -0.64
N GLY A 270 -14.13 10.78 0.62
CA GLY A 270 -14.81 9.83 1.49
C GLY A 270 -16.25 9.57 1.03
N THR A 271 -16.74 8.35 1.19
CA THR A 271 -18.16 8.04 0.93
C THR A 271 -19.06 8.87 1.83
N ASP A 272 -20.32 9.07 1.44
CA ASP A 272 -21.25 9.87 2.25
C ASP A 272 -21.46 9.30 3.65
N ALA A 273 -21.46 7.96 3.82
CA ALA A 273 -21.50 7.34 5.13
C ALA A 273 -20.28 7.72 5.99
N VAL A 274 -19.07 7.68 5.41
CA VAL A 274 -17.83 8.10 6.09
C VAL A 274 -17.84 9.60 6.40
N ARG A 275 -18.38 10.45 5.52
CA ARG A 275 -18.51 11.90 5.74
C ARG A 275 -19.50 12.23 6.86
N LEU A 276 -20.63 11.51 6.93
CA LEU A 276 -21.55 11.58 8.07
C LEU A 276 -20.85 11.14 9.37
N GLY A 277 -20.05 10.07 9.29
CA GLY A 277 -19.17 9.64 10.38
C GLY A 277 -18.21 10.74 10.85
N MET A 278 -17.52 11.42 9.92
CA MET A 278 -16.65 12.55 10.23
C MET A 278 -17.39 13.65 10.99
N LYS A 279 -18.58 14.04 10.52
CA LYS A 279 -19.42 15.05 11.18
C LYS A 279 -19.81 14.62 12.60
N ARG A 280 -20.22 13.36 12.79
CA ARG A 280 -20.55 12.81 14.12
C ARG A 280 -19.36 12.86 15.06
N GLU A 281 -18.19 12.41 14.61
CA GLU A 281 -16.98 12.37 15.43
C GLU A 281 -16.47 13.77 15.78
N ARG A 282 -16.62 14.75 14.88
CA ARG A 282 -16.32 16.15 15.18
C ARG A 282 -17.24 16.72 16.25
N ASN A 283 -18.55 16.44 16.17
CA ASN A 283 -19.50 16.85 17.20
C ASN A 283 -19.16 16.21 18.56
N ARG A 284 -18.79 14.92 18.57
CA ARG A 284 -18.32 14.24 19.78
C ARG A 284 -17.08 14.91 20.36
N MET A 285 -16.13 15.29 19.51
CA MET A 285 -14.91 15.98 19.96
C MET A 285 -15.18 17.36 20.56
N GLN A 286 -16.31 18.03 20.27
CA GLN A 286 -16.66 19.30 20.92
C GLN A 286 -16.86 19.14 22.43
N THR A 287 -17.34 17.97 22.89
CA THR A 287 -17.67 17.72 24.29
C THR A 287 -16.68 16.79 24.98
N GLU A 288 -16.06 15.86 24.25
CA GLU A 288 -15.23 14.80 24.83
C GLU A 288 -13.72 15.02 24.74
N PHE A 289 -13.24 16.11 24.12
CA PHE A 289 -11.80 16.33 23.92
C PHE A 289 -11.00 16.32 25.23
N ALA A 290 -11.59 16.75 26.35
CA ALA A 290 -10.97 16.76 27.67
C ALA A 290 -10.65 15.35 28.21
N ASN A 291 -11.28 14.31 27.67
CA ASN A 291 -11.01 12.91 28.04
C ASN A 291 -9.65 12.42 27.49
N TYR A 292 -9.09 13.12 26.51
CA TYR A 292 -7.83 12.74 25.87
C TYR A 292 -6.63 13.40 26.54
N LYS A 293 -5.56 12.61 26.75
CA LYS A 293 -4.27 13.07 27.31
C LYS A 293 -3.13 13.07 26.29
N THR A 294 -3.40 12.55 25.09
CA THR A 294 -2.48 12.42 23.97
C THR A 294 -3.26 12.63 22.68
N GLY A 295 -2.55 12.89 21.58
CA GLY A 295 -3.15 12.83 20.26
C GLY A 295 -3.64 11.41 19.96
N ALA A 296 -4.60 11.30 19.05
CA ALA A 296 -5.15 10.02 18.62
C ALA A 296 -5.57 10.07 17.15
N THR A 297 -5.76 8.89 16.58
CA THR A 297 -6.36 8.69 15.27
C THR A 297 -7.78 8.15 15.46
N ILE A 298 -8.74 8.78 14.81
CA ILE A 298 -10.14 8.37 14.79
C ILE A 298 -10.33 7.51 13.54
N LEU A 299 -10.81 6.28 13.71
CA LEU A 299 -11.20 5.44 12.58
C LEU A 299 -12.58 5.89 12.09
N LEU A 300 -12.74 6.06 10.78
CA LEU A 300 -14.03 6.14 10.11
C LEU A 300 -14.06 5.05 9.03
N ARG A 301 -14.91 4.04 9.19
CA ARG A 301 -15.02 2.93 8.23
C ARG A 301 -16.47 2.71 7.86
N GLU A 302 -16.75 2.66 6.56
CA GLU A 302 -18.05 2.27 6.04
C GLU A 302 -18.33 0.79 6.34
N THR A 303 -19.59 0.48 6.66
CA THR A 303 -20.14 -0.86 6.62
C THR A 303 -21.47 -0.82 5.86
N THR A 304 -21.69 -1.82 5.02
CA THR A 304 -22.89 -1.92 4.18
C THR A 304 -23.73 -3.12 4.63
N LYS A 305 -25.02 -2.88 4.90
CA LYS A 305 -26.04 -3.95 5.00
C LYS A 305 -26.87 -3.93 3.72
N ARG A 306 -26.84 -5.03 2.95
CA ARG A 306 -27.58 -5.20 1.71
C ARG A 306 -28.88 -5.96 1.93
N TYR A 307 -29.96 -5.45 1.35
CA TYR A 307 -31.28 -6.07 1.29
C TYR A 307 -31.59 -6.38 -0.17
N SER A 308 -31.76 -7.66 -0.50
CA SER A 308 -32.21 -8.05 -1.85
C SER A 308 -33.69 -7.67 -2.02
N LYS A 309 -34.05 -7.13 -3.18
CA LYS A 309 -35.46 -6.83 -3.49
C LYS A 309 -36.33 -8.08 -3.65
N ASP A 310 -35.72 -9.20 -4.00
CA ASP A 310 -36.36 -10.52 -4.06
C ASP A 310 -36.18 -11.30 -2.74
N GLY A 311 -35.59 -10.67 -1.71
CA GLY A 311 -35.29 -11.30 -0.43
C GLY A 311 -36.49 -11.35 0.53
N GLU A 312 -36.40 -12.22 1.53
CA GLU A 312 -37.42 -12.36 2.59
C GLU A 312 -37.43 -11.18 3.57
N GLU A 313 -36.28 -10.55 3.82
CA GLU A 313 -36.15 -9.37 4.71
C GLU A 313 -36.31 -8.08 3.87
N PRO A 314 -37.41 -7.33 4.03
CA PRO A 314 -37.57 -6.06 3.33
C PRO A 314 -36.57 -5.01 3.84
N PRO A 315 -36.08 -4.10 2.98
CA PRO A 315 -35.27 -2.98 3.43
C PRO A 315 -36.08 -2.03 4.32
N PRO A 316 -35.43 -1.32 5.25
CA PRO A 316 -36.08 -0.24 5.99
C PRO A 316 -36.59 0.82 5.01
N THR A 317 -37.75 1.39 5.31
CA THR A 317 -38.30 2.53 4.57
C THR A 317 -37.40 3.76 4.73
N GLU A 318 -37.59 4.78 3.89
CA GLU A 318 -36.83 6.04 4.01
C GLU A 318 -37.01 6.67 5.39
N THR A 319 -38.20 6.60 5.97
CA THR A 319 -38.52 7.13 7.31
C THR A 319 -37.92 6.30 8.46
N GLU A 320 -37.66 5.02 8.24
CA GLU A 320 -37.03 4.12 9.22
C GLU A 320 -35.51 4.09 9.11
N THR A 321 -34.96 4.59 8.00
CA THR A 321 -33.51 4.65 7.78
C THR A 321 -32.91 5.66 8.77
N PRO A 322 -31.89 5.26 9.57
CA PRO A 322 -31.27 6.18 10.51
C PRO A 322 -30.71 7.43 9.83
N ASP A 323 -30.80 8.57 10.50
CA ASP A 323 -30.28 9.88 10.07
C ASP A 323 -28.77 9.89 9.74
N HIS A 324 -28.02 8.96 10.32
CA HIS A 324 -26.59 8.75 10.10
C HIS A 324 -26.27 7.60 9.12
N ALA A 325 -27.29 7.10 8.41
CA ALA A 325 -27.16 6.09 7.37
C ALA A 325 -27.41 6.69 5.98
N VAL A 326 -26.77 6.08 4.98
CA VAL A 326 -26.98 6.41 3.56
C VAL A 326 -27.66 5.23 2.90
N ARG A 327 -28.83 5.49 2.29
CA ARG A 327 -29.59 4.50 1.53
C ARG A 327 -29.22 4.61 0.04
N VAL A 328 -28.78 3.51 -0.56
CA VAL A 328 -28.46 3.42 -1.98
C VAL A 328 -29.33 2.32 -2.59
N GLU A 329 -30.14 2.66 -3.58
CA GLU A 329 -31.05 1.73 -4.24
C GLU A 329 -30.62 1.45 -5.67
N THR A 330 -30.67 0.18 -6.04
CA THR A 330 -30.44 -0.33 -7.39
C THR A 330 -31.64 -1.15 -7.84
N ASP A 331 -31.61 -1.67 -9.07
CA ASP A 331 -32.65 -2.56 -9.57
C ASP A 331 -32.75 -3.88 -8.80
N GLN A 332 -31.66 -4.34 -8.18
CA GLN A 332 -31.58 -5.67 -7.54
C GLN A 332 -31.60 -5.62 -6.01
N TYR A 333 -31.12 -4.54 -5.41
CA TYR A 333 -30.94 -4.45 -3.96
C TYR A 333 -31.00 -3.01 -3.44
N VAL A 334 -31.21 -2.90 -2.14
CA VAL A 334 -31.09 -1.68 -1.35
C VAL A 334 -29.96 -1.86 -0.35
N ASP A 335 -28.97 -0.98 -0.42
CA ASP A 335 -27.84 -0.92 0.50
C ASP A 335 -28.07 0.18 1.55
N ILE A 336 -27.94 -0.18 2.83
CA ILE A 336 -27.89 0.74 3.95
C ILE A 336 -26.45 0.83 4.44
N LYS A 337 -25.84 2.00 4.26
CA LYS A 337 -24.43 2.26 4.56
C LYS A 337 -24.30 3.13 5.79
N THR A 338 -23.45 2.73 6.73
CA THR A 338 -23.18 3.48 7.97
C THR A 338 -21.68 3.57 8.25
N CYS A 339 -21.27 4.46 9.15
CA CYS A 339 -19.87 4.59 9.55
C CYS A 339 -19.63 4.09 10.98
N VAL A 340 -18.76 3.09 11.10
CA VAL A 340 -18.25 2.57 12.37
C VAL A 340 -16.93 3.23 12.73
N THR A 341 -16.68 3.37 14.04
CA THR A 341 -15.48 4.02 14.57
C THR A 341 -14.74 3.18 15.61
N ASP A 342 -15.37 2.10 16.08
CA ASP A 342 -14.69 1.05 16.83
C ASP A 342 -13.83 0.21 15.88
N ASN A 343 -12.52 0.17 16.15
CA ASN A 343 -11.53 -0.58 15.38
C ASN A 343 -11.78 -2.10 15.40
N LYS A 344 -12.49 -2.61 16.41
CA LYS A 344 -12.78 -4.03 16.58
C LYS A 344 -14.15 -4.44 16.06
N ALA A 345 -15.01 -3.48 15.70
CA ALA A 345 -16.31 -3.77 15.11
C ALA A 345 -16.13 -4.55 13.81
N THR A 346 -17.04 -5.49 13.52
CA THR A 346 -17.06 -6.15 12.22
C THR A 346 -17.78 -5.25 11.21
N THR A 347 -17.14 -5.05 10.07
CA THR A 347 -17.69 -4.34 8.92
C THR A 347 -17.98 -5.30 7.79
N SER A 348 -18.99 -4.97 6.99
CA SER A 348 -19.42 -5.73 5.82
C SER A 348 -19.24 -4.90 4.56
N GLU A 349 -18.69 -5.52 3.53
CA GLU A 349 -18.46 -4.94 2.20
C GLU A 349 -19.00 -5.92 1.15
N HIS A 350 -19.65 -5.40 0.12
CA HIS A 350 -20.13 -6.20 -1.01
C HIS A 350 -19.29 -5.90 -2.25
N ILE A 351 -18.89 -6.95 -2.96
CA ILE A 351 -18.25 -6.89 -4.27
C ILE A 351 -19.09 -7.75 -5.20
N ASP A 352 -19.85 -7.10 -6.08
CA ASP A 352 -20.89 -7.76 -6.87
C ASP A 352 -21.83 -8.59 -5.95
N SER A 353 -21.90 -9.90 -6.15
CA SER A 353 -22.66 -10.83 -5.33
C SER A 353 -21.93 -11.32 -4.06
N TYR A 354 -20.63 -11.05 -3.94
CA TYR A 354 -19.82 -11.56 -2.83
C TYR A 354 -19.91 -10.65 -1.61
N LEU A 355 -20.02 -11.25 -0.42
CA LEU A 355 -20.00 -10.57 0.88
C LEU A 355 -18.68 -10.84 1.59
N PHE A 356 -18.02 -9.77 2.01
CA PHE A 356 -16.82 -9.82 2.85
C PHE A 356 -17.08 -9.16 4.19
N THR A 357 -16.64 -9.81 5.25
CA THR A 357 -16.60 -9.24 6.60
C THR A 357 -15.17 -9.14 7.09
N ASN A 358 -14.86 -8.06 7.80
CA ASN A 358 -13.53 -7.79 8.34
C ASN A 358 -13.62 -6.91 9.60
N PRO A 359 -12.67 -6.97 10.53
CA PRO A 359 -12.54 -5.97 11.59
C PRO A 359 -12.34 -4.58 10.97
N ALA A 360 -13.03 -3.55 11.47
CA ALA A 360 -13.02 -2.21 10.89
C ALA A 360 -11.60 -1.60 10.82
N GLY A 361 -10.76 -1.92 11.81
CA GLY A 361 -9.37 -1.49 11.88
C GLY A 361 -8.44 -2.21 10.90
N SER A 362 -8.81 -3.42 10.45
CA SER A 362 -7.99 -4.25 9.56
C SER A 362 -7.93 -3.68 8.13
N PHE A 363 -7.08 -4.29 7.30
CA PHE A 363 -6.98 -3.92 5.89
C PHE A 363 -8.10 -4.58 5.08
N PHE A 364 -8.79 -3.76 4.30
CA PHE A 364 -9.58 -4.16 3.16
C PHE A 364 -9.52 -3.00 2.16
N GLN A 365 -9.78 -3.28 0.88
CA GLN A 365 -9.67 -2.26 -0.16
C GLN A 365 -10.54 -1.04 0.19
N ASN A 366 -9.95 0.15 0.04
CA ASN A 366 -10.56 1.41 0.49
C ASN A 366 -11.39 2.10 -0.60
N ASN A 367 -11.38 1.57 -1.82
CA ASN A 367 -12.22 2.04 -2.92
C ASN A 367 -13.03 0.84 -3.40
N ASN A 368 -14.28 0.74 -2.95
CA ASN A 368 -15.14 -0.37 -3.35
C ASN A 368 -15.60 -0.22 -4.82
N SER A 369 -15.76 1.01 -5.31
CA SER A 369 -16.29 1.27 -6.66
C SER A 369 -15.44 0.64 -7.79
N ILE A 370 -14.12 0.53 -7.62
CA ILE A 370 -13.23 -0.06 -8.63
C ILE A 370 -13.10 -1.58 -8.52
N LEU A 371 -13.59 -2.23 -7.44
CA LEU A 371 -13.36 -3.66 -7.20
C LEU A 371 -14.02 -4.55 -8.24
N SER A 372 -15.21 -4.21 -8.71
CA SER A 372 -15.90 -4.96 -9.77
C SER A 372 -15.09 -4.97 -11.08
N PRO A 373 -14.75 -3.82 -11.71
CA PRO A 373 -13.92 -3.84 -12.92
C PRO A 373 -12.51 -4.41 -12.70
N PHE A 374 -11.95 -4.26 -11.51
CA PHE A 374 -10.63 -4.80 -11.17
C PHE A 374 -10.64 -6.33 -11.07
N THR A 375 -11.54 -6.92 -10.29
CA THR A 375 -11.64 -8.38 -10.15
C THR A 375 -12.09 -9.03 -11.46
N ALA A 376 -12.97 -8.39 -12.23
CA ALA A 376 -13.33 -8.83 -13.59
C ALA A 376 -12.11 -8.86 -14.52
N TYR A 377 -11.24 -7.85 -14.47
CA TYR A 377 -10.01 -7.85 -15.26
C TYR A 377 -9.08 -9.02 -14.87
N ILE A 378 -8.86 -9.24 -13.57
CA ILE A 378 -8.05 -10.38 -13.11
C ILE A 378 -8.68 -11.70 -13.57
N ARG A 379 -9.99 -11.88 -13.39
CA ARG A 379 -10.75 -13.06 -13.86
C ARG A 379 -10.56 -13.32 -15.35
N GLN A 380 -10.52 -12.27 -16.17
CA GLN A 380 -10.33 -12.37 -17.62
C GLN A 380 -8.89 -12.75 -18.02
N HIS A 381 -7.89 -12.36 -17.23
CA HIS A 381 -6.46 -12.50 -17.60
C HIS A 381 -5.71 -13.53 -16.75
N ILE A 382 -6.36 -14.14 -15.75
CA ILE A 382 -5.71 -15.12 -14.88
C ILE A 382 -5.45 -16.45 -15.57
N LEU A 383 -6.27 -16.83 -16.55
CA LEU A 383 -6.05 -17.96 -17.43
C LEU A 383 -5.43 -17.49 -18.76
N PRO A 384 -4.60 -18.31 -19.42
CA PRO A 384 -4.07 -18.00 -20.75
C PRO A 384 -5.20 -17.79 -21.77
N PRO A 385 -5.02 -16.91 -22.77
CA PRO A 385 -5.97 -16.80 -23.87
C PRO A 385 -6.07 -18.14 -24.62
N PRO A 386 -7.25 -18.48 -25.17
CA PRO A 386 -7.42 -19.70 -25.94
C PRO A 386 -6.49 -19.67 -27.18
N SER A 387 -5.61 -20.67 -27.30
CA SER A 387 -4.69 -20.78 -28.44
C SER A 387 -5.43 -21.35 -29.66
N PRO A 388 -5.44 -20.65 -30.81
CA PRO A 388 -6.06 -21.17 -32.04
C PRO A 388 -5.24 -22.28 -32.72
N SER A 389 -4.00 -22.54 -32.31
CA SER A 389 -3.14 -23.53 -32.98
C SER A 389 -1.96 -24.00 -32.11
N SER A 390 -2.09 -25.15 -31.43
CA SER A 390 -0.94 -25.97 -31.07
C SER A 390 -1.31 -27.45 -31.02
N SER A 391 -0.50 -28.28 -31.67
CA SER A 391 -0.61 -29.75 -31.74
C SER A 391 -0.30 -30.46 -30.40
N SER A 392 0.01 -29.70 -29.36
CA SER A 392 0.02 -30.13 -27.96
C SER A 392 -1.07 -29.35 -27.23
N SER A 393 -2.05 -30.04 -26.64
CA SER A 393 -3.02 -29.40 -25.75
C SER A 393 -2.27 -28.75 -24.58
N PRO A 394 -2.32 -27.41 -24.40
CA PRO A 394 -1.71 -26.80 -23.23
C PRO A 394 -2.32 -27.43 -21.98
N LYS A 395 -1.47 -27.80 -21.00
CA LYS A 395 -1.96 -28.33 -19.71
C LYS A 395 -2.90 -27.31 -19.09
N GLU A 396 -4.10 -27.76 -18.77
CA GLU A 396 -5.15 -26.92 -18.18
C GLU A 396 -4.72 -26.44 -16.79
N ILE A 397 -4.87 -25.14 -16.52
CA ILE A 397 -4.67 -24.58 -15.18
C ILE A 397 -5.93 -24.87 -14.37
N LYS A 398 -5.79 -25.70 -13.34
CA LYS A 398 -6.89 -26.19 -12.48
C LYS A 398 -6.87 -25.60 -11.09
N HIS A 399 -5.73 -25.04 -10.66
CA HIS A 399 -5.51 -24.64 -9.28
C HIS A 399 -5.06 -23.18 -9.17
N LEU A 400 -5.61 -22.48 -8.18
CA LEU A 400 -5.20 -21.13 -7.79
C LEU A 400 -4.50 -21.17 -6.43
N ILE A 401 -3.35 -20.50 -6.35
CA ILE A 401 -2.75 -20.11 -5.07
C ILE A 401 -2.77 -18.59 -4.99
N ASP A 402 -3.39 -18.06 -3.95
CA ASP A 402 -3.44 -16.63 -3.65
C ASP A 402 -2.47 -16.35 -2.50
N ALA A 403 -1.30 -15.82 -2.83
CA ALA A 403 -0.27 -15.48 -1.86
C ALA A 403 -0.46 -14.04 -1.36
N TYR A 404 -0.36 -13.87 -0.04
CA TYR A 404 -0.78 -12.64 0.66
C TYR A 404 -2.28 -12.42 0.58
N SER A 405 -3.06 -13.50 0.72
CA SER A 405 -4.50 -13.50 0.45
C SER A 405 -5.31 -12.57 1.35
N GLY A 406 -4.77 -12.14 2.50
CA GLY A 406 -5.49 -11.35 3.49
C GLY A 406 -6.81 -12.01 3.89
N SER A 407 -7.92 -11.29 3.70
CA SER A 407 -9.28 -11.78 3.97
C SER A 407 -9.90 -12.59 2.82
N GLY A 408 -9.11 -12.99 1.84
CA GLY A 408 -9.51 -13.89 0.75
C GLY A 408 -10.13 -13.23 -0.47
N LEU A 409 -9.80 -11.97 -0.79
CA LEU A 409 -10.43 -11.24 -1.91
C LEU A 409 -10.33 -12.03 -3.23
N PHE A 410 -9.12 -12.33 -3.70
CA PHE A 410 -8.93 -13.04 -4.95
C PHE A 410 -9.29 -14.53 -4.82
N THR A 411 -8.90 -15.16 -3.71
CA THR A 411 -9.24 -16.57 -3.45
C THR A 411 -10.74 -16.83 -3.61
N ILE A 412 -11.61 -15.96 -3.05
CA ILE A 412 -13.07 -16.10 -3.08
C ILE A 412 -13.65 -15.68 -4.43
N THR A 413 -13.27 -14.51 -4.94
CA THR A 413 -13.88 -13.98 -6.18
C THR A 413 -13.50 -14.76 -7.43
N LEU A 414 -12.39 -15.50 -7.39
CA LEU A 414 -11.88 -16.30 -8.50
C LEU A 414 -12.13 -17.81 -8.31
N SER A 415 -12.64 -18.27 -7.16
CA SER A 415 -12.71 -19.70 -6.85
C SER A 415 -13.48 -20.51 -7.90
N GLY A 416 -14.59 -19.98 -8.40
CA GLY A 416 -15.42 -20.64 -9.41
C GLY A 416 -14.79 -20.79 -10.80
N LEU A 417 -13.51 -20.40 -10.99
CA LEU A 417 -12.73 -20.69 -12.19
C LEU A 417 -11.86 -21.94 -12.06
N PHE A 418 -11.63 -22.43 -10.85
CA PHE A 418 -10.62 -23.43 -10.54
C PHE A 418 -11.26 -24.63 -9.85
N HIS A 419 -10.64 -25.80 -9.98
CA HIS A 419 -11.02 -26.98 -9.19
C HIS A 419 -10.72 -26.77 -7.70
N SER A 420 -9.64 -26.05 -7.38
CA SER A 420 -9.31 -25.66 -6.02
C SER A 420 -8.56 -24.33 -5.96
N SER A 421 -8.88 -23.53 -4.96
CA SER A 421 -8.23 -22.26 -4.65
C SER A 421 -7.71 -22.28 -3.22
N THR A 422 -6.46 -21.87 -3.03
CA THR A 422 -5.83 -21.83 -1.70
C THR A 422 -5.28 -20.44 -1.42
N GLY A 423 -5.84 -19.77 -0.42
CA GLY A 423 -5.34 -18.50 0.10
C GLY A 423 -4.30 -18.72 1.20
N ILE A 424 -3.15 -18.04 1.08
CA ILE A 424 -2.05 -18.13 2.04
C ILE A 424 -1.68 -16.73 2.53
N ASP A 425 -1.66 -16.56 3.85
CA ASP A 425 -1.23 -15.32 4.50
C ASP A 425 -0.47 -15.64 5.79
N ILE A 426 0.35 -14.71 6.26
CA ILE A 426 1.04 -14.84 7.56
C ILE A 426 0.13 -14.43 8.73
N ALA A 427 -0.88 -13.58 8.48
CA ALA A 427 -1.80 -13.08 9.49
C ALA A 427 -2.92 -14.09 9.76
N ALA A 428 -2.79 -14.85 10.85
CA ALA A 428 -3.79 -15.84 11.26
C ALA A 428 -5.21 -15.26 11.43
N ASP A 429 -5.33 -14.02 11.94
CA ASP A 429 -6.61 -13.33 12.07
C ASP A 429 -7.25 -13.06 10.70
N SER A 430 -6.46 -12.64 9.70
CA SER A 430 -6.93 -12.44 8.33
C SER A 430 -7.42 -13.75 7.71
N ILE A 431 -6.70 -14.86 7.94
CA ILE A 431 -7.10 -16.20 7.49
C ILE A 431 -8.39 -16.68 8.17
N ALA A 432 -8.60 -16.38 9.45
CA ALA A 432 -9.86 -16.69 10.12
C ALA A 432 -11.05 -15.96 9.48
N TYR A 433 -10.87 -14.68 9.13
CA TYR A 433 -11.89 -13.94 8.39
C TYR A 433 -12.03 -14.42 6.94
N ALA A 434 -10.97 -14.87 6.29
CA ALA A 434 -11.04 -15.45 4.94
C ALA A 434 -11.90 -16.71 4.91
N ARG A 435 -11.72 -17.64 5.87
CA ARG A 435 -12.59 -18.82 6.02
C ARG A 435 -14.03 -18.44 6.30
N LYS A 436 -14.26 -17.47 7.19
CA LYS A 436 -15.60 -16.93 7.46
C LYS A 436 -16.23 -16.36 6.20
N ASN A 437 -15.47 -15.62 5.40
CA ASN A 437 -15.96 -15.01 4.17
C ASN A 437 -16.27 -16.07 3.12
N ALA A 438 -15.47 -17.12 2.95
CA ALA A 438 -15.82 -18.23 2.06
C ALA A 438 -17.13 -18.92 2.49
N ALA A 439 -17.31 -19.16 3.79
CA ALA A 439 -18.55 -19.71 4.33
C ALA A 439 -19.77 -18.78 4.11
N LEU A 440 -19.60 -17.46 4.29
CA LEU A 440 -20.64 -16.46 4.00
C LEU A 440 -21.06 -16.45 2.53
N ASN A 441 -20.13 -16.78 1.62
CA ASN A 441 -20.37 -16.91 0.19
C ASN A 441 -20.75 -18.32 -0.24
N ARG A 442 -20.98 -19.24 0.71
CA ARG A 442 -21.38 -20.64 0.48
C ARG A 442 -20.40 -21.42 -0.40
N ILE A 443 -19.12 -21.13 -0.30
CA ILE A 443 -18.07 -21.83 -1.03
C ILE A 443 -17.52 -22.95 -0.13
N PRO A 444 -17.51 -24.23 -0.58
CA PRO A 444 -17.05 -25.34 0.25
C PRO A 444 -15.52 -25.36 0.35
N ASP A 445 -15.01 -25.92 1.46
CA ASP A 445 -13.57 -26.06 1.74
C ASP A 445 -12.82 -26.88 0.68
N SER A 446 -13.52 -27.74 -0.07
CA SER A 446 -12.95 -28.52 -1.18
C SER A 446 -12.59 -27.67 -2.39
N GLU A 447 -13.29 -26.53 -2.59
CA GLU A 447 -13.05 -25.58 -3.67
C GLU A 447 -12.20 -24.39 -3.21
N CYS A 448 -12.34 -23.97 -1.94
CA CYS A 448 -11.68 -22.78 -1.41
C CYS A 448 -11.16 -23.02 0.01
N SER A 449 -9.84 -23.02 0.17
CA SER A 449 -9.17 -23.30 1.44
C SER A 449 -8.21 -22.16 1.81
N PHE A 450 -7.92 -22.03 3.12
CA PHE A 450 -7.03 -20.99 3.62
C PHE A 450 -6.06 -21.52 4.64
N MET A 451 -4.82 -21.07 4.57
CA MET A 451 -3.77 -21.45 5.51
C MET A 451 -2.96 -20.25 6.00
N ALA A 452 -2.69 -20.25 7.30
CA ALA A 452 -1.72 -19.33 7.89
C ALA A 452 -0.33 -19.97 7.75
N ALA A 453 0.59 -19.31 7.04
CA ALA A 453 1.93 -19.83 6.83
C ALA A 453 2.99 -18.72 6.90
N ASP A 454 4.13 -19.04 7.49
CA ASP A 454 5.28 -18.13 7.47
C ASP A 454 5.84 -18.03 6.04
N ALA A 455 6.20 -16.81 5.63
CA ALA A 455 6.73 -16.52 4.29
C ALA A 455 7.86 -17.46 3.79
N PRO A 456 8.79 -17.97 4.64
CA PRO A 456 9.83 -18.92 4.23
C PRO A 456 9.35 -20.35 3.90
N GLN A 457 8.10 -20.71 4.25
CA GLN A 457 7.55 -22.05 4.06
C GLN A 457 6.22 -22.05 3.29
N LEU A 458 5.93 -20.96 2.57
CA LEU A 458 4.63 -20.72 1.92
C LEU A 458 4.22 -21.86 0.98
N PHE A 459 5.17 -22.41 0.22
CA PHE A 459 4.91 -23.49 -0.75
C PHE A 459 5.19 -24.89 -0.20
N ARG A 460 5.60 -25.04 1.07
CA ARG A 460 6.01 -26.35 1.62
C ARG A 460 4.87 -27.37 1.64
N HIS A 461 3.65 -26.91 1.84
CA HIS A 461 2.45 -27.74 1.95
C HIS A 461 1.56 -27.69 0.70
N VAL A 462 2.02 -27.02 -0.36
CA VAL A 462 1.31 -26.98 -1.64
C VAL A 462 1.48 -28.34 -2.31
N THR A 463 0.36 -29.04 -2.51
CA THR A 463 0.32 -30.36 -3.13
C THR A 463 -0.04 -30.30 -4.62
N THR A 464 -0.43 -29.13 -5.14
CA THR A 464 -0.86 -28.96 -6.53
C THR A 464 0.33 -29.01 -7.48
N HIS A 465 0.10 -29.55 -8.68
CA HIS A 465 1.14 -29.63 -9.70
C HIS A 465 1.41 -28.24 -10.29
N PRO A 466 2.68 -27.78 -10.39
CA PRO A 466 2.99 -26.42 -10.84
C PRO A 466 2.50 -26.11 -12.26
N ASP A 467 2.53 -27.09 -13.17
CA ASP A 467 2.01 -26.92 -14.54
C ASP A 467 0.49 -26.68 -14.61
N GLU A 468 -0.25 -27.05 -13.57
CA GLU A 468 -1.70 -26.87 -13.49
C GLU A 468 -2.07 -25.73 -12.52
N THR A 469 -1.09 -24.94 -12.07
CA THR A 469 -1.28 -23.92 -11.03
C THR A 469 -0.98 -22.52 -11.53
N VAL A 470 -1.83 -21.57 -11.16
CA VAL A 470 -1.57 -20.13 -11.23
C VAL A 470 -1.37 -19.57 -9.83
N VAL A 471 -0.44 -18.63 -9.68
CA VAL A 471 -0.23 -17.90 -8.42
C VAL A 471 -0.63 -16.44 -8.60
N VAL A 472 -1.58 -15.96 -7.77
CA VAL A 472 -1.83 -14.54 -7.56
C VAL A 472 -0.96 -14.06 -6.41
N ILE A 473 -0.39 -12.87 -6.52
CA ILE A 473 0.47 -12.27 -5.49
C ILE A 473 -0.01 -10.83 -5.26
N ASP A 474 -0.35 -10.49 -4.02
CA ASP A 474 -0.68 -9.11 -3.60
C ASP A 474 0.13 -8.69 -2.36
N PRO A 475 1.44 -8.45 -2.52
CA PRO A 475 2.34 -8.25 -1.39
C PRO A 475 2.19 -6.83 -0.80
N PRO A 476 2.67 -6.61 0.45
CA PRO A 476 2.71 -5.26 1.03
C PRO A 476 3.57 -4.30 0.19
N ARG A 477 3.51 -2.99 0.48
CA ARG A 477 4.23 -1.90 -0.23
C ARG A 477 5.75 -2.10 -0.44
N LYS A 478 6.40 -2.97 0.32
CA LYS A 478 7.83 -3.33 0.18
C LYS A 478 8.10 -4.36 -0.92
N GLY A 479 7.05 -4.93 -1.53
CA GLY A 479 7.10 -6.04 -2.46
C GLY A 479 7.32 -7.39 -1.77
N CYS A 480 7.64 -8.38 -2.58
CA CYS A 480 8.02 -9.72 -2.13
C CYS A 480 9.42 -9.69 -1.50
N ASP A 481 9.63 -10.52 -0.47
CA ASP A 481 10.98 -10.76 0.01
C ASP A 481 11.73 -11.80 -0.85
N ALA A 482 13.05 -11.80 -0.75
CA ALA A 482 13.91 -12.71 -1.51
C ALA A 482 13.61 -14.20 -1.23
N SER A 483 13.14 -14.54 -0.02
CA SER A 483 12.80 -15.91 0.34
C SER A 483 11.55 -16.38 -0.40
N PHE A 484 10.53 -15.52 -0.47
CA PHE A 484 9.30 -15.78 -1.22
C PHE A 484 9.59 -15.94 -2.71
N LEU A 485 10.36 -15.01 -3.32
CA LEU A 485 10.70 -15.09 -4.74
C LEU A 485 11.48 -16.36 -5.08
N ARG A 486 12.42 -16.79 -4.22
CA ARG A 486 13.13 -18.07 -4.39
C ARG A 486 12.19 -19.27 -4.35
N GLN A 487 11.24 -19.28 -3.42
CA GLN A 487 10.26 -20.38 -3.35
C GLN A 487 9.32 -20.39 -4.55
N LEU A 488 8.86 -19.22 -5.01
CA LEU A 488 7.99 -19.11 -6.19
C LEU A 488 8.71 -19.59 -7.46
N LEU A 489 9.98 -19.21 -7.65
CA LEU A 489 10.81 -19.71 -8.76
C LEU A 489 11.05 -21.22 -8.67
N ARG A 490 11.26 -21.74 -7.45
CA ARG A 490 11.43 -23.19 -7.20
C ARG A 490 10.14 -23.98 -7.44
N PHE A 491 8.99 -23.45 -7.03
CA PHE A 491 7.69 -24.07 -7.28
C PHE A 491 7.36 -24.00 -8.77
N GLY A 492 7.59 -22.85 -9.40
CA GLY A 492 7.50 -22.67 -10.84
C GLY A 492 6.09 -22.84 -11.41
N PRO A 493 5.05 -22.16 -10.87
CA PRO A 493 3.69 -22.24 -11.41
C PRO A 493 3.63 -21.87 -12.88
N ARG A 494 2.63 -22.40 -13.60
CA ARG A 494 2.43 -22.13 -15.03
C ARG A 494 2.28 -20.64 -15.32
N ARG A 495 1.64 -19.92 -14.41
CA ARG A 495 1.29 -18.50 -14.58
C ARG A 495 1.38 -17.76 -13.24
N VAL A 496 1.72 -16.49 -13.30
CA VAL A 496 1.75 -15.59 -12.14
C VAL A 496 1.01 -14.30 -12.46
N VAL A 497 0.09 -13.91 -11.60
CA VAL A 497 -0.57 -12.59 -11.65
C VAL A 497 -0.10 -11.79 -10.45
N TYR A 498 0.68 -10.75 -10.70
CA TYR A 498 1.27 -9.89 -9.67
C TYR A 498 0.46 -8.60 -9.56
N VAL A 499 -0.22 -8.41 -8.43
CA VAL A 499 -0.92 -7.17 -8.03
C VAL A 499 -0.03 -6.37 -7.08
N SER A 500 -0.02 -5.03 -7.18
CA SER A 500 0.78 -4.22 -6.25
C SER A 500 0.37 -2.76 -6.16
N CYS A 501 0.26 -2.28 -4.91
CA CYS A 501 0.10 -0.86 -4.62
C CYS A 501 1.41 -0.04 -4.70
N ASN A 502 2.55 -0.68 -4.98
CA ASN A 502 3.83 -0.03 -5.23
C ASN A 502 4.51 -0.62 -6.47
N VAL A 503 4.22 0.00 -7.61
CA VAL A 503 4.69 -0.43 -8.94
C VAL A 503 6.22 -0.44 -9.08
N HIS A 504 6.95 0.32 -8.26
CA HIS A 504 8.42 0.30 -8.27
C HIS A 504 8.99 -0.99 -7.68
N THR A 505 8.42 -1.47 -6.58
CA THR A 505 8.79 -2.78 -6.01
C THR A 505 8.25 -3.93 -6.83
N GLN A 506 7.06 -3.80 -7.43
CA GLN A 506 6.55 -4.74 -8.42
C GLN A 506 7.52 -4.87 -9.61
N ALA A 507 7.98 -3.77 -10.20
CA ALA A 507 8.92 -3.80 -11.30
C ALA A 507 10.20 -4.55 -10.94
N ARG A 508 10.77 -4.29 -9.75
CA ARG A 508 11.93 -5.02 -9.20
C ARG A 508 11.67 -6.54 -9.14
N ASP A 509 10.54 -6.92 -8.54
CA ASP A 509 10.20 -8.33 -8.29
C ASP A 509 9.86 -9.07 -9.58
N VAL A 510 9.12 -8.44 -10.49
CA VAL A 510 8.89 -8.95 -11.85
C VAL A 510 10.23 -9.13 -12.59
N GLY A 511 11.16 -8.18 -12.45
CA GLY A 511 12.50 -8.31 -12.98
C GLY A 511 13.24 -9.57 -12.52
N VAL A 512 13.11 -9.92 -11.23
CA VAL A 512 13.66 -11.15 -10.65
C VAL A 512 13.01 -12.39 -11.27
N LEU A 513 11.67 -12.39 -11.42
CA LEU A 513 10.95 -13.51 -12.01
C LEU A 513 11.31 -13.72 -13.50
N VAL A 514 11.50 -12.64 -14.24
CA VAL A 514 11.86 -12.70 -15.66
C VAL A 514 13.29 -13.18 -15.87
N ARG A 515 14.25 -12.71 -15.05
CA ARG A 515 15.63 -13.25 -15.08
C ARG A 515 15.72 -14.68 -14.56
N GLY A 516 14.77 -15.10 -13.74
CA GLY A 516 14.79 -16.40 -13.09
C GLY A 516 15.84 -16.50 -11.99
N GLU A 517 16.36 -15.41 -11.46
CA GLU A 517 17.38 -15.44 -10.42
C GLU A 517 17.15 -14.35 -9.36
N VAL A 518 17.20 -14.77 -8.10
CA VAL A 518 17.25 -13.87 -6.97
C VAL A 518 18.72 -13.55 -6.75
N GLY A 519 19.13 -12.29 -6.94
CA GLY A 519 20.53 -11.87 -6.89
C GLY A 519 21.26 -12.46 -5.68
N ARG A 520 22.50 -12.91 -5.89
CA ARG A 520 23.31 -13.53 -4.83
C ARG A 520 23.42 -12.56 -3.65
N ASP A 521 22.95 -13.01 -2.48
CA ASP A 521 23.29 -12.39 -1.21
C ASP A 521 24.84 -12.38 -1.12
N GLU A 522 25.49 -11.22 -1.33
CA GLU A 522 26.91 -11.05 -0.99
C GLU A 522 27.06 -11.10 0.53
N GLY A 523 27.09 -12.33 1.06
CA GLY A 523 27.19 -12.62 2.49
C GLY A 523 26.64 -14.00 2.78
N GLY A 524 27.50 -15.00 2.63
CA GLY A 524 27.18 -16.41 2.87
C GLY A 524 26.57 -16.65 4.25
N PHE A 525 25.52 -17.46 4.25
CA PHE A 525 25.35 -18.51 5.23
C PHE A 525 25.35 -19.81 4.43
N GLY A 526 26.18 -20.75 4.89
CA GLY A 526 26.50 -21.98 4.19
C GLY A 526 25.26 -22.74 3.76
N GLU A 527 25.47 -23.52 2.71
CA GLU A 527 24.76 -24.77 2.51
C GLU A 527 24.60 -25.44 3.88
N GLU A 528 23.37 -25.49 4.41
CA GLU A 528 23.05 -26.47 5.44
C GLU A 528 23.12 -27.83 4.76
N GLU A 529 24.33 -28.39 4.73
CA GLU A 529 24.52 -29.83 4.71
C GLU A 529 23.63 -30.40 5.83
N GLN A 530 22.54 -31.05 5.42
CA GLN A 530 21.96 -32.08 6.24
C GLN A 530 23.06 -33.12 6.45
N LYS A 531 23.70 -33.07 7.62
CA LYS A 531 24.45 -34.21 8.15
C LYS A 531 23.45 -35.33 8.40
N GLY A 532 23.23 -36.13 7.37
CA GLY A 532 22.77 -37.50 7.51
C GLY A 532 23.84 -38.26 8.28
N GLU A 533 23.42 -38.95 9.33
CA GLU A 533 24.24 -39.92 10.04
C GLU A 533 24.74 -40.97 9.04
N GLU A 534 26.07 -41.08 8.93
CA GLU A 534 26.76 -42.13 8.19
C GLU A 534 26.37 -43.49 8.76
N ASN A 535 25.58 -44.25 7.99
CA ASN A 535 25.73 -45.70 7.94
C ASN A 535 25.95 -46.05 6.47
N GLY A 536 27.16 -46.53 6.19
CA GLY A 536 27.66 -46.77 4.85
C GLY A 536 26.80 -47.74 4.06
N ASN A 537 26.52 -47.36 2.81
CA ASN A 537 26.62 -48.30 1.71
C ASN A 537 26.89 -47.53 0.43
N GLU A 538 28.05 -47.78 -0.15
CA GLU A 538 28.45 -47.29 -1.47
C GLU A 538 27.48 -47.82 -2.51
N ASN A 539 26.85 -46.94 -3.29
CA ASN A 539 26.57 -47.18 -4.70
C ASN A 539 26.31 -45.87 -5.45
N GLN A 540 27.11 -45.75 -6.51
CA GLN A 540 27.02 -44.92 -7.71
C GLN A 540 25.62 -44.37 -8.03
N ASP A 541 25.50 -43.04 -8.16
CA ASP A 541 25.45 -42.38 -9.47
C ASP A 541 25.38 -40.85 -9.29
N GLY A 542 26.43 -40.18 -9.76
CA GLY A 542 26.52 -38.74 -9.79
C GLY A 542 25.80 -38.16 -11.00
N GLU A 543 24.82 -37.30 -10.75
CA GLU A 543 24.46 -36.23 -11.67
C GLU A 543 23.84 -35.09 -10.87
N ASN A 544 24.71 -34.21 -10.36
CA ASN A 544 24.29 -32.92 -9.80
C ASN A 544 23.92 -32.00 -10.98
N ALA A 545 22.77 -32.28 -11.60
CA ALA A 545 22.21 -31.45 -12.63
C ALA A 545 21.91 -30.08 -12.02
N LYS A 546 22.66 -29.04 -12.44
CA LYS A 546 22.28 -27.64 -12.26
C LYS A 546 20.82 -27.50 -12.65
N ARG A 547 19.88 -27.51 -11.70
CA ARG A 547 18.48 -27.17 -11.96
C ARG A 547 18.47 -25.78 -12.54
N LYS A 548 18.25 -25.67 -13.85
CA LYS A 548 18.01 -24.40 -14.52
C LYS A 548 16.83 -23.74 -13.81
N SER A 549 17.00 -22.48 -13.45
CA SER A 549 16.00 -21.77 -12.67
C SER A 549 14.82 -21.40 -13.56
N THR A 550 13.61 -21.65 -13.06
CA THR A 550 12.36 -21.22 -13.72
C THR A 550 12.43 -19.74 -14.05
N ARG A 551 11.96 -19.36 -15.24
CA ARG A 551 11.87 -17.97 -15.66
C ARG A 551 10.51 -17.67 -16.27
N TYR A 552 10.17 -16.38 -16.32
CA TYR A 552 8.88 -15.92 -16.82
C TYR A 552 9.03 -14.91 -17.96
N ALA A 553 8.06 -14.90 -18.87
CA ALA A 553 7.85 -13.84 -19.84
C ALA A 553 6.70 -12.95 -19.36
N ILE A 554 6.83 -11.64 -19.54
CA ILE A 554 5.77 -10.69 -19.21
C ILE A 554 4.74 -10.70 -20.35
N GLU A 555 3.50 -11.05 -20.06
CA GLU A 555 2.40 -10.98 -21.01
C GLU A 555 1.84 -9.56 -21.10
N SER A 556 1.55 -8.95 -19.96
CA SER A 556 0.97 -7.61 -19.90
C SER A 556 1.29 -6.92 -18.58
N ILE A 557 1.31 -5.58 -18.62
CA ILE A 557 1.44 -4.71 -17.46
C ILE A 557 0.48 -3.53 -17.64
N ARG A 558 -0.27 -3.15 -16.60
CA ARG A 558 -1.04 -1.90 -16.59
C ARG A 558 -1.31 -1.39 -15.18
N GLY A 559 -1.79 -0.15 -15.10
CA GLY A 559 -2.24 0.49 -13.87
C GLY A 559 -3.77 0.41 -13.66
N PHE A 560 -4.18 0.55 -12.41
CA PHE A 560 -5.55 0.78 -11.96
C PHE A 560 -5.57 1.95 -11.00
N ASP A 561 -6.56 2.83 -11.18
CA ASP A 561 -6.71 4.00 -10.34
C ASP A 561 -7.56 3.72 -9.10
N PHE A 562 -6.99 3.02 -8.10
CA PHE A 562 -7.68 2.82 -6.82
C PHE A 562 -7.86 4.11 -6.01
N PHE A 563 -7.09 5.15 -6.31
CA PHE A 563 -7.06 6.38 -5.53
C PHE A 563 -7.07 7.62 -6.44
N PRO A 564 -8.22 7.92 -7.08
CA PRO A 564 -8.39 9.14 -7.85
C PRO A 564 -8.03 10.38 -7.04
N GLN A 565 -7.59 11.43 -7.74
CA GLN A 565 -7.06 12.68 -7.16
C GLN A 565 -5.70 12.54 -6.46
N THR A 566 -5.09 11.35 -6.48
CA THR A 566 -3.78 11.10 -5.86
C THR A 566 -2.74 10.52 -6.82
N GLY A 567 -1.47 10.59 -6.44
CA GLY A 567 -0.34 9.97 -7.15
C GLY A 567 -0.28 8.44 -7.13
N HIS A 568 -1.11 7.77 -6.34
CA HIS A 568 -1.03 6.31 -6.20
C HIS A 568 -1.60 5.59 -7.42
N VAL A 569 -0.93 4.51 -7.83
CA VAL A 569 -1.37 3.59 -8.90
C VAL A 569 -1.20 2.16 -8.41
N GLU A 570 -2.24 1.35 -8.62
CA GLU A 570 -2.21 -0.09 -8.39
C GLU A 570 -1.76 -0.76 -9.70
N GLY A 571 -0.70 -1.57 -9.68
CA GLY A 571 -0.19 -2.24 -10.87
C GLY A 571 -0.65 -3.68 -10.96
N VAL A 572 -0.94 -4.16 -12.16
CA VAL A 572 -1.13 -5.58 -12.46
C VAL A 572 -0.13 -6.00 -13.52
N ALA A 573 0.65 -7.04 -13.25
CA ALA A 573 1.54 -7.69 -14.21
C ALA A 573 1.17 -9.17 -14.33
N VAL A 574 0.98 -9.63 -15.57
CA VAL A 574 0.64 -11.02 -15.88
C VAL A 574 1.86 -11.68 -16.52
N LEU A 575 2.29 -12.81 -15.97
CA LEU A 575 3.52 -13.48 -16.33
C LEU A 575 3.26 -14.94 -16.68
N ASN A 576 3.89 -15.42 -17.76
CA ASN A 576 3.84 -16.82 -18.19
C ASN A 576 5.17 -17.49 -17.94
N ARG A 577 5.15 -18.71 -17.40
CA ARG A 577 6.36 -19.50 -17.30
C ARG A 577 6.88 -19.80 -18.70
N VAL A 578 8.15 -19.58 -18.94
CA VAL A 578 8.80 -19.93 -20.21
C VAL A 578 9.09 -21.44 -20.17
N ASP A 579 8.46 -22.19 -21.06
CA ASP A 579 8.84 -23.59 -21.28
C ASP A 579 10.22 -23.64 -21.94
N GLU A 580 11.09 -24.54 -21.48
CA GLU A 580 12.35 -24.74 -22.17
C GLU A 580 12.09 -25.33 -23.56
N PRO A 581 12.81 -24.87 -24.61
CA PRO A 581 12.79 -25.52 -25.91
C PRO A 581 13.40 -26.92 -25.86
#